data_AF-A0A7S2EK84-F1
#
_entry.id   AF-A0A7S2EK84-F1
#
_cell.length_a   1.000
_cell.length_b   1.000
_cell.length_c   1.000
_cell.angle_alpha   90.00
_cell.angle_beta   90.00
_cell.angle_gamma   90.00
#
_symmetry.space_group_name_H-M   'P 1'
#
loop_
_entity.id
_entity.type
_entity.pdbx_description
1 polymer ?
#
loop_
_entity_poly.entity_id
_entity_poly.type
_entity_poly.pdbx_seq_one_letter_code
_entity_poly.pdbx_strand_id
1 'polypeptide(L)'
;GFFVDAGLYNRIRSVANPFEYEEYRKNKIRKKMEEARASRIAPKNPGAGKKKKDEAKVNPELAERLESKSGEGTKAGKLANKLLRDERFGRMFTDADYQIDEEAMDFKLRNPSGVATGQKRDDDMDSDRDEDTEEEEEE
;
A
#
# COMPACT_ATOMS: atom_id res chain seq x y z
N GLY A 1 66.84 10.70 0.67
CA GLY A 1 65.44 10.91 0.25
C GLY A 1 65.43 11.78 -0.98
N PHE A 2 64.49 11.57 -1.90
CA PHE A 2 64.36 12.38 -3.12
C PHE A 2 63.32 13.47 -2.92
N PHE A 3 63.61 14.68 -3.39
CA PHE A 3 62.69 15.81 -3.33
C PHE A 3 62.07 16.00 -4.72
N VAL A 4 60.75 16.13 -4.77
CA VAL A 4 60.03 16.45 -6.00
C VAL A 4 59.60 17.90 -5.91
N ASP A 5 59.87 18.68 -6.96
CA ASP A 5 59.40 20.05 -7.05
C ASP A 5 57.86 20.10 -7.02
N ALA A 6 57.28 21.05 -6.29
CA ALA A 6 55.84 21.19 -6.13
C ALA A 6 55.15 21.41 -7.49
N GLY A 7 55.80 22.14 -8.41
CA GLY A 7 55.31 22.35 -9.77
C GLY A 7 55.24 21.04 -10.56
N LEU A 8 56.27 20.19 -10.46
CA LEU A 8 56.32 18.89 -11.13
C LEU A 8 55.26 17.93 -10.57
N TYR A 9 55.10 17.87 -9.25
CA TYR A 9 54.08 17.05 -8.58
C TYR A 9 52.66 17.43 -9.04
N ASN A 10 52.35 18.73 -9.03
CA ASN A 10 51.02 19.20 -9.41
C ASN A 10 50.70 18.91 -10.89
N ARG A 11 51.70 19.02 -11.78
CA ARG A 11 51.53 18.74 -13.22
C ARG A 11 51.32 17.25 -13.48
N ILE A 12 52.08 16.38 -12.82
CA ILE A 12 51.87 14.92 -12.88
C ILE A 12 50.49 14.57 -12.29
N ARG A 13 50.11 15.19 -11.17
CA ARG A 13 48.81 14.97 -10.53
C ARG A 13 47.65 15.41 -11.43
N SER A 14 47.75 16.55 -12.10
CA SER A 14 46.71 17.02 -13.03
C SER A 14 46.58 16.16 -14.28
N VAL A 15 47.69 15.60 -14.76
CA VAL A 15 47.67 14.67 -15.91
C VAL A 15 47.12 13.31 -15.52
N ALA A 16 47.46 12.81 -14.33
CA ALA A 16 46.94 11.56 -13.81
C ALA A 16 45.43 11.65 -13.50
N ASN A 17 44.98 12.77 -12.95
CA ASN A 17 43.58 12.96 -12.54
C ASN A 17 42.97 14.26 -13.13
N PRO A 18 42.64 14.26 -14.43
CA PRO A 18 42.15 15.45 -15.12
C PRO A 18 40.78 15.97 -14.61
N PHE A 19 39.98 15.12 -13.94
CA PHE A 19 38.64 15.48 -13.44
C PHE A 19 38.56 15.71 -11.92
N GLU A 20 39.67 15.60 -11.19
CA GLU A 20 39.68 15.66 -9.71
C GLU A 20 39.04 16.94 -9.17
N TYR A 21 39.30 18.08 -9.81
CA TYR A 21 38.71 19.36 -9.41
C TYR A 21 37.19 19.42 -9.67
N GLU A 22 36.73 18.87 -10.80
CA GLU A 22 35.31 18.86 -11.15
C GLU A 22 34.52 17.91 -10.26
N GLU A 23 35.04 16.72 -10.00
CA GLU A 23 34.46 15.74 -9.09
C GLU A 23 34.41 16.26 -7.66
N TYR A 24 35.48 16.91 -7.20
CA TYR A 24 35.49 17.56 -5.89
C TYR A 24 34.39 18.62 -5.78
N ARG A 25 34.19 19.46 -6.80
CA ARG A 25 33.08 20.42 -6.82
C ARG A 25 31.72 19.74 -6.80
N LYS A 26 31.51 18.71 -7.63
CA LYS A 26 30.24 17.95 -7.68
C LYS A 26 29.92 17.30 -6.33
N ASN A 27 30.90 16.66 -5.71
CA ASN A 27 30.75 16.01 -4.40
C ASN A 27 30.45 17.02 -3.29
N LYS A 28 31.09 18.20 -3.32
CA LYS A 28 30.82 19.28 -2.36
C LYS A 28 29.41 19.85 -2.50
N ILE A 29 28.90 19.98 -3.73
CA ILE A 29 27.52 20.40 -4.00
C ILE A 29 26.55 19.33 -3.52
N ARG A 30 26.80 18.05 -3.85
CA ARG A 30 25.96 16.93 -3.42
C ARG A 30 25.86 16.84 -1.90
N LYS A 31 26.99 16.95 -1.19
CA LYS A 31 27.03 16.94 0.28
C LYS A 31 26.22 18.08 0.87
N LYS A 32 26.34 19.31 0.35
CA LYS A 32 25.51 20.45 0.78
C LYS A 32 24.02 20.23 0.53
N MET A 33 23.66 19.63 -0.60
CA MET A 33 22.27 19.28 -0.91
C MET A 33 21.72 18.19 0.02
N GLU A 34 22.53 17.19 0.36
CA GLU A 34 22.18 16.13 1.32
C GLU A 34 22.05 16.68 2.75
N GLU A 35 22.95 17.55 3.20
CA GLU A 35 22.86 18.26 4.48
C GLU A 35 21.60 19.15 4.56
N ALA A 36 21.28 19.88 3.48
CA ALA A 36 20.04 20.67 3.39
C ALA A 36 18.78 19.80 3.36
N ARG A 37 18.85 18.59 2.77
CA ARG A 37 17.75 17.60 2.81
C ARG A 37 17.60 16.96 4.20
N ALA A 38 18.70 16.75 4.92
CA ALA A 38 18.69 16.17 6.26
C ALA A 38 18.21 17.17 7.33
N SER A 39 18.56 18.46 7.19
CA SER A 39 18.07 19.52 8.09
C SER A 39 16.61 19.90 7.81
N ARG A 40 16.14 19.66 6.59
CA ARG A 40 14.73 19.79 6.26
C ARG A 40 13.96 18.64 6.91
N ILE A 41 13.22 18.97 7.96
CA ILE A 41 12.13 18.12 8.49
C ILE A 41 11.14 17.95 7.35
N ALA A 42 11.34 16.92 6.53
CA ALA A 42 10.35 16.51 5.58
C ALA A 42 9.10 16.16 6.39
N PRO A 43 7.90 16.67 6.04
CA PRO A 43 6.70 16.00 6.51
C PRO A 43 6.89 14.53 6.11
N LYS A 44 6.72 13.60 7.05
CA LYS A 44 6.55 12.20 6.70
C LYS A 44 5.37 12.16 5.73
N ASN A 45 5.63 12.24 4.43
CA ASN A 45 4.67 11.82 3.44
C ASN A 45 4.53 10.33 3.73
N PRO A 46 3.37 9.84 4.19
CA PRO A 46 3.15 8.42 4.41
C PRO A 46 2.94 7.72 3.07
N GLY A 47 3.73 8.07 2.04
CA GLY A 47 3.48 7.71 0.64
C GLY A 47 4.51 6.77 0.01
N ALA A 48 5.69 6.56 0.61
CA ALA A 48 6.77 5.84 -0.07
C ALA A 48 7.58 4.87 0.82
N GLY A 49 7.12 4.61 2.05
CA GLY A 49 7.72 3.61 2.91
C GLY A 49 6.62 2.85 3.60
N LYS A 50 6.31 1.66 3.08
CA LYS A 50 5.48 0.61 3.69
C LYS A 50 4.47 1.19 4.69
N LYS A 51 3.34 1.70 4.19
CA LYS A 51 2.14 1.65 5.02
C LYS A 51 2.08 0.21 5.48
N LYS A 52 2.26 -0.01 6.79
CA LYS A 52 1.78 -1.24 7.38
C LYS A 52 0.38 -1.36 6.80
N LYS A 53 0.16 -2.41 6.00
CA LYS A 53 -1.18 -2.94 5.88
C LYS A 53 -1.54 -3.12 7.34
N ASP A 54 -2.35 -2.20 7.87
CA ASP A 54 -2.98 -2.42 9.15
C ASP A 54 -3.91 -3.59 8.84
N GLU A 55 -3.35 -4.80 8.92
CA GLU A 55 -4.06 -6.04 8.70
C GLU A 55 -5.21 -5.99 9.69
N ALA A 56 -6.40 -5.70 9.17
CA ALA A 56 -7.59 -5.59 9.97
C ALA A 56 -7.76 -6.93 10.69
N LYS A 57 -7.52 -6.94 11.99
CA LYS A 57 -7.63 -8.14 12.83
C LYS A 57 -9.09 -8.52 13.03
N VAL A 58 -9.97 -7.52 12.98
CA VAL A 58 -11.42 -7.68 13.07
C VAL A 58 -12.09 -7.21 11.78
N ASN A 59 -13.13 -7.93 11.36
CA ASN A 59 -13.95 -7.65 10.19
C ASN A 59 -13.14 -7.43 8.88
N PRO A 60 -12.33 -8.41 8.44
CA PRO A 60 -11.45 -8.25 7.27
C PRO A 60 -12.22 -7.93 5.98
N GLU A 61 -13.40 -8.52 5.78
CA GLU A 61 -14.24 -8.28 4.61
C GLU A 61 -14.71 -6.82 4.52
N LEU A 62 -14.98 -6.17 5.66
CA LEU A 62 -15.36 -4.76 5.68
C LEU A 62 -14.19 -3.85 5.35
N ALA A 63 -13.00 -4.17 5.84
CA ALA A 63 -11.79 -3.44 5.51
C ALA A 63 -11.50 -3.52 4.00
N GLU A 64 -11.61 -4.72 3.41
CA GLU A 64 -11.45 -4.92 1.97
C GLU A 64 -12.48 -4.12 1.16
N ARG A 65 -13.76 -4.18 1.54
CA ARG A 65 -14.82 -3.41 0.88
C ARG A 65 -14.59 -1.90 0.97
N LEU A 66 -14.03 -1.41 2.07
CA LEU A 66 -13.65 0.00 2.22
C LEU A 66 -12.43 0.35 1.37
N GLU A 67 -11.45 -0.54 1.24
CA GLU A 67 -10.30 -0.35 0.36
C GLU A 67 -10.73 -0.26 -1.10
N SER A 68 -11.59 -1.17 -1.59
CA SER A 68 -12.12 -1.12 -2.95
C SER A 68 -12.86 0.19 -3.22
N LYS A 69 -13.68 0.65 -2.27
CA LYS A 69 -14.42 1.92 -2.37
C LYS A 69 -13.51 3.14 -2.26
N SER A 70 -12.39 3.05 -1.56
CA SER A 70 -11.47 4.18 -1.35
C SER A 70 -10.83 4.70 -2.64
N GLY A 71 -10.77 3.86 -3.69
CA GLY A 71 -10.33 4.23 -5.03
C GLY A 71 -11.40 4.95 -5.86
N GLU A 72 -12.66 4.91 -5.41
CA GLU A 72 -13.76 5.56 -6.11
C GLU A 72 -13.78 7.07 -5.78
N GLY A 73 -13.85 7.92 -6.81
CA GLY A 73 -13.85 9.39 -6.66
C GLY A 73 -15.10 9.98 -5.98
N THR A 74 -16.01 9.13 -5.50
CA THR A 74 -17.28 9.50 -4.87
C THR A 74 -17.07 10.05 -3.45
N LYS A 75 -18.10 10.71 -2.90
CA LYS A 75 -18.09 11.16 -1.50
C LYS A 75 -17.86 9.99 -0.53
N ALA A 76 -18.44 8.83 -0.84
CA ALA A 76 -18.27 7.61 -0.06
C ALA A 76 -16.83 7.08 -0.11
N GLY A 77 -16.18 7.09 -1.28
CA GLY A 77 -14.78 6.69 -1.40
C GLY A 77 -13.81 7.62 -0.67
N LYS A 78 -14.06 8.94 -0.69
CA LYS A 78 -13.28 9.91 0.11
C LYS A 78 -13.42 9.65 1.61
N LEU A 79 -14.62 9.32 2.08
CA LEU A 79 -14.86 8.94 3.48
C LEU A 79 -14.16 7.63 3.84
N ALA A 80 -14.24 6.61 2.98
CA ALA A 80 -13.55 5.33 3.18
C ALA A 80 -12.03 5.53 3.26
N ASN A 81 -11.45 6.35 2.38
CA ASN A 81 -10.05 6.70 2.41
C ASN A 81 -9.68 7.41 3.73
N LYS A 82 -10.53 8.33 4.22
CA LYS A 82 -10.32 9.00 5.50
C LYS A 82 -10.35 8.01 6.67
N LEU A 83 -11.32 7.09 6.71
CA LEU A 83 -11.45 6.11 7.79
C LEU A 83 -10.26 5.15 7.87
N LEU A 84 -9.74 4.70 6.72
CA LEU A 84 -8.59 3.79 6.65
C LEU A 84 -7.24 4.48 6.95
N ARG A 85 -7.18 5.81 6.82
CA ARG A 85 -5.93 6.57 6.92
C ARG A 85 -5.80 7.35 8.23
N ASP A 86 -6.91 7.60 8.92
CA ASP A 86 -6.97 8.38 10.16
C ASP A 86 -6.75 7.46 11.37
N GLU A 87 -5.69 7.77 12.13
CA GLU A 87 -5.25 6.98 13.30
C GLU A 87 -6.34 6.84 14.37
N ARG A 88 -7.27 7.80 14.46
CA ARG A 88 -8.38 7.76 15.43
C ARG A 88 -9.33 6.58 15.20
N PHE A 89 -9.42 6.09 13.96
CA PHE A 89 -10.28 4.97 13.59
C PHE A 89 -9.51 3.64 13.49
N GLY A 90 -8.19 3.64 13.66
CA GLY A 90 -7.37 2.41 13.58
C GLY A 90 -7.78 1.33 14.59
N ARG A 91 -8.35 1.74 15.74
CA ARG A 91 -8.89 0.83 16.75
C ARG A 91 -10.08 0.00 16.25
N MET A 92 -10.88 0.53 15.31
CA MET A 92 -12.05 -0.19 14.76
C MET A 92 -11.68 -1.45 13.98
N PHE A 93 -10.43 -1.53 13.51
CA PHE A 93 -9.92 -2.66 12.73
C PHE A 93 -8.97 -3.54 13.51
N THR A 94 -8.68 -3.24 14.78
CA THR A 94 -7.69 -3.97 15.58
C THR A 94 -8.22 -4.50 16.91
N ASP A 95 -9.26 -3.86 17.46
CA ASP A 95 -9.80 -4.14 18.78
C ASP A 95 -11.04 -5.07 18.67
N ALA A 96 -11.07 -6.13 19.49
CA ALA A 96 -12.07 -7.21 19.43
C ALA A 96 -13.48 -6.72 19.76
N ASP A 97 -13.59 -5.65 20.54
CA ASP A 97 -14.86 -5.01 20.90
C ASP A 97 -15.63 -4.47 19.69
N TYR A 98 -14.96 -4.29 18.54
CA TYR A 98 -15.58 -3.86 17.29
C TYR A 98 -15.86 -5.00 16.31
N GLN A 99 -15.61 -6.26 16.69
CA GLN A 99 -15.95 -7.41 15.86
C GLN A 99 -17.46 -7.51 15.69
N ILE A 100 -17.90 -7.75 14.45
CA ILE A 100 -19.31 -7.90 14.13
C ILE A 100 -19.66 -9.38 14.29
N ASP A 101 -20.63 -9.65 15.15
CA ASP A 101 -21.27 -10.95 15.26
C ASP A 101 -22.47 -11.01 14.32
N GLU A 102 -22.34 -11.79 13.25
CA GLU A 102 -23.41 -11.97 12.27
C GLU A 102 -24.51 -12.93 12.75
N GLU A 103 -24.25 -13.71 13.80
CA GLU A 103 -25.21 -14.65 14.38
C GLU A 103 -26.19 -13.96 15.34
N ALA A 104 -25.77 -12.83 15.93
CA ALA A 104 -26.56 -12.03 16.85
C ALA A 104 -27.91 -11.61 16.25
N MET A 105 -28.98 -11.77 17.05
CA MET A 105 -30.36 -11.46 16.63
C MET A 105 -30.53 -10.02 16.15
N ASP A 106 -29.92 -9.05 16.85
CA ASP A 106 -30.00 -7.63 16.51
C ASP A 106 -29.37 -7.32 15.16
N PHE A 107 -28.26 -7.98 14.83
CA PHE A 107 -27.60 -7.84 13.54
C PHE A 107 -28.49 -8.39 12.42
N LYS A 108 -29.10 -9.57 12.63
CA LYS A 108 -29.99 -10.20 11.66
C LYS A 108 -31.26 -9.37 11.41
N LEU A 109 -31.85 -8.85 12.47
CA LEU A 109 -33.05 -8.02 12.38
C LEU A 109 -32.80 -6.69 11.67
N ARG A 110 -31.62 -6.08 11.89
CA ARG A 110 -31.21 -4.84 11.21
C ARG A 110 -30.85 -5.08 9.74
N ASN A 111 -30.31 -6.24 9.41
CA ASN A 111 -29.81 -6.57 8.08
C ASN A 111 -30.62 -7.69 7.41
N PRO A 112 -31.94 -7.52 7.19
CA PRO A 112 -32.80 -8.60 6.69
C PRO A 112 -32.38 -9.14 5.32
N SER A 113 -31.76 -8.32 4.47
CA SER A 113 -31.19 -8.74 3.17
C SER A 113 -29.75 -9.27 3.26
N GLY A 114 -29.01 -8.95 4.31
CA GLY A 114 -27.62 -9.39 4.50
C GLY A 114 -27.53 -10.87 4.87
N VAL A 115 -28.33 -11.29 5.86
CA VAL A 115 -28.31 -12.67 6.40
C VAL A 115 -28.70 -13.70 5.33
N ALA A 116 -29.65 -13.36 4.46
CA ALA A 116 -30.13 -14.26 3.40
C ALA A 116 -29.14 -14.45 2.23
N THR A 117 -28.16 -13.56 2.06
CA THR A 117 -27.19 -13.63 0.95
C THR A 117 -25.89 -14.32 1.30
N GLY A 118 -25.56 -14.51 2.58
CA GLY A 118 -24.43 -15.34 3.01
C GLY A 118 -24.71 -16.83 2.78
N GLN A 119 -25.91 -17.31 3.15
CA GLN A 119 -26.27 -18.72 3.02
C GLN A 119 -26.47 -19.20 1.57
N LYS A 120 -26.85 -18.31 0.63
CA LYS A 120 -27.14 -18.70 -0.77
C LYS A 120 -25.92 -18.82 -1.68
N ARG A 121 -24.78 -18.25 -1.30
CA ARG A 121 -23.60 -18.21 -2.20
C ARG A 121 -22.84 -19.53 -2.25
N ASP A 122 -23.03 -20.40 -1.27
CA ASP A 122 -22.32 -21.68 -1.18
C ASP A 122 -23.04 -22.81 -1.96
N ASP A 123 -24.34 -22.69 -2.24
CA ASP A 123 -25.14 -23.80 -2.79
C ASP A 123 -25.40 -23.74 -4.30
N ASP A 124 -25.25 -22.58 -4.96
CA ASP A 124 -25.75 -22.36 -6.34
C ASP A 124 -24.69 -22.48 -7.46
N MET A 125 -23.46 -22.95 -7.19
CA MET A 125 -22.35 -22.94 -8.17
C MET A 125 -22.01 -24.29 -8.83
N ASP A 126 -22.70 -25.39 -8.52
CA ASP A 126 -22.29 -26.75 -8.96
C ASP A 126 -23.36 -27.55 -9.74
N SER A 127 -24.48 -26.93 -10.16
CA SER A 127 -25.61 -27.66 -10.76
C SER A 127 -25.72 -27.63 -12.30
N ASP A 128 -24.90 -26.86 -13.02
CA ASP A 128 -25.03 -26.71 -14.48
C ASP A 128 -23.89 -27.39 -15.26
N ARG A 129 -23.48 -28.60 -14.84
CA ARG A 129 -22.59 -29.44 -15.65
C ARG A 129 -23.39 -30.49 -16.40
N ASP A 130 -23.55 -30.21 -17.70
CA ASP A 130 -24.20 -30.97 -18.76
C ASP A 130 -24.08 -32.50 -18.65
N GLU A 131 -25.23 -33.18 -18.73
CA GLU A 131 -25.34 -34.53 -19.27
C GLU A 131 -26.24 -34.46 -20.51
N ASP A 132 -25.61 -34.13 -21.63
CA ASP A 132 -26.06 -34.39 -22.99
C ASP A 132 -26.41 -35.88 -23.09
N THR A 133 -27.71 -36.20 -23.17
CA THR A 133 -28.14 -37.54 -23.58
C THR A 133 -29.06 -37.39 -24.78
N GLU A 134 -28.45 -37.55 -25.96
CA GLU A 134 -29.12 -37.80 -27.23
C GLU A 134 -29.98 -39.07 -27.10
N GLU A 135 -31.30 -38.95 -27.22
CA GLU A 135 -32.14 -40.05 -27.69
C GLU A 135 -33.05 -39.50 -28.81
N GLU A 136 -32.60 -39.73 -30.04
CA GLU A 136 -33.48 -39.89 -31.20
C GLU A 136 -34.47 -41.03 -30.90
N GLU A 137 -35.76 -40.85 -31.14
CA GLU A 137 -36.61 -41.86 -31.78
C GLU A 137 -37.97 -41.27 -32.20
N GLU A 138 -38.50 -41.87 -33.27
CA GLU A 138 -39.46 -41.36 -34.24
C GLU A 138 -40.93 -41.43 -33.79
N GLU A 139 -41.76 -40.47 -34.25
CA GLU A 139 -43.02 -40.72 -35.00
C GLU A 139 -43.61 -39.42 -35.58
#